data_AF-A0A920P6Z7-F1
#
_entry.id   AF-A0A920P6Z7-F1
#
_cell.length_a   1.000
_cell.length_b   1.000
_cell.length_c   1.000
_cell.angle_alpha   90.00
_cell.angle_beta   90.00
_cell.angle_gamma   90.00
#
_symmetry.space_group_name_H-M   'P 1'
#
loop_
_entity.id
_entity.type
_entity.pdbx_description
1 polymer ?
#
loop_
_entity_poly.entity_id
_entity_poly.type
_entity_poly.pdbx_seq_one_letter_code
_entity_poly.pdbx_strand_id
1 'polypeptide(L)'
;MANKDRLIKTFMDLVQIDSPTGEEDAMDQEVSNRLEALGFSVYHDSFKNVIANLSGIGDPIVLSAHLDTVEPGRGIKPILAGDTLKGPMALLF
;
A
#
# COMPACT_ATOMS: atom_id res chain seq x y z
N MET A 1 -4.52 15.37 13.18
CA MET A 1 -5.46 14.69 12.26
C MET A 1 -4.75 14.48 10.93
N ALA A 2 -4.90 13.33 10.27
CA ALA A 2 -4.17 13.07 9.03
C ALA A 2 -4.63 14.00 7.90
N ASN A 3 -3.70 14.40 7.02
CA ASN A 3 -4.01 15.22 5.84
C ASN A 3 -4.81 14.38 4.83
N LYS A 4 -6.10 14.73 4.63
CA LYS A 4 -7.03 13.99 3.76
C LYS A 4 -6.55 13.96 2.30
N ASP A 5 -6.07 15.07 1.77
CA ASP A 5 -5.62 15.16 0.38
C ASP A 5 -4.39 14.29 0.15
N ARG A 6 -3.47 14.26 1.13
CA ARG A 6 -2.30 13.37 1.09
C ARG A 6 -2.72 11.90 1.12
N LEU A 7 -3.69 11.54 1.95
CA LEU A 7 -4.19 10.15 2.02
C LEU A 7 -4.86 9.71 0.73
N ILE A 8 -5.73 10.55 0.16
CA ILE A 8 -6.40 10.29 -1.12
C ILE A 8 -5.37 10.13 -2.23
N LYS A 9 -4.39 11.03 -2.30
CA LYS A 9 -3.31 10.95 -3.28
C LYS A 9 -2.51 9.65 -3.13
N THR A 10 -2.09 9.29 -1.91
CA THR A 10 -1.34 8.05 -1.68
C THR A 10 -2.14 6.83 -2.12
N PHE A 11 -3.43 6.77 -1.77
CA PHE A 11 -4.28 5.65 -2.20
C PHE A 11 -4.43 5.60 -3.72
N MET A 12 -4.67 6.73 -4.38
CA MET A 12 -4.77 6.80 -5.83
C MET A 12 -3.48 6.37 -6.53
N ASP A 13 -2.32 6.79 -6.03
CA ASP A 13 -1.02 6.40 -6.57
C ASP A 13 -0.83 4.87 -6.46
N LEU A 14 -1.13 4.30 -5.29
CA LEU A 14 -0.92 2.87 -5.03
C LEU A 14 -1.88 1.98 -5.82
N VAL A 15 -3.19 2.29 -5.84
CA VAL A 15 -4.20 1.43 -6.47
C VAL A 15 -4.07 1.32 -7.99
N GLN A 16 -3.27 2.18 -8.62
CA GLN A 16 -2.94 2.10 -10.06
C GLN A 16 -1.82 1.10 -10.36
N ILE A 17 -1.14 0.57 -9.33
CA ILE A 17 -0.10 -0.43 -9.46
C ILE A 17 -0.78 -1.80 -9.44
N ASP A 18 -0.62 -2.55 -10.52
CA ASP A 18 -1.12 -3.91 -10.61
C ASP A 18 -0.38 -4.79 -9.59
N SER A 19 -1.15 -5.47 -8.72
CA SER A 19 -0.62 -6.42 -7.74
C SER A 19 -1.54 -7.63 -7.56
N PRO A 20 -1.90 -8.38 -8.61
CA PRO A 20 -2.68 -9.60 -8.41
C PRO A 20 -1.90 -10.60 -7.56
N THR A 21 -2.61 -11.43 -6.79
CA THR A 21 -1.98 -12.46 -5.93
C THR A 21 -0.93 -13.27 -6.70
N GLY A 22 0.31 -13.23 -6.21
CA GLY A 22 1.50 -13.85 -6.81
C GLY A 22 2.33 -12.96 -7.76
N GLU A 23 1.91 -11.73 -8.02
CA GLU A 23 2.59 -10.74 -8.88
C GLU A 23 2.78 -9.38 -8.18
N GLU A 24 3.09 -9.38 -6.89
CA GLU A 24 3.13 -8.18 -6.04
C GLU A 24 4.41 -7.34 -6.15
N ASP A 25 5.42 -7.79 -6.90
CA ASP A 25 6.78 -7.21 -6.93
C ASP A 25 6.80 -5.69 -7.17
N ALA A 26 5.93 -5.17 -8.06
CA ALA A 26 5.86 -3.74 -8.35
C ALA A 26 5.30 -2.93 -7.17
N MET A 27 4.28 -3.47 -6.49
CA MET A 27 3.68 -2.87 -5.30
C MET A 27 4.65 -2.92 -4.12
N ASP A 28 5.33 -4.06 -3.93
CA ASP A 28 6.39 -4.22 -2.93
C ASP A 28 7.45 -3.13 -3.10
N GLN A 29 8.01 -3.00 -4.31
CA GLN A 29 9.07 -2.03 -4.58
C GLN A 29 8.63 -0.59 -4.28
N GLU A 30 7.41 -0.21 -4.64
CA GLU A 30 6.86 1.12 -4.36
C GLU A 30 6.66 1.37 -2.86
N VAL A 31 6.05 0.41 -2.14
CA VAL A 31 5.80 0.52 -0.70
C VAL A 31 7.11 0.56 0.08
N SER A 32 8.06 -0.32 -0.26
CA SER A 32 9.40 -0.35 0.31
C SER A 32 10.11 1.01 0.16
N ASN A 33 10.15 1.56 -1.06
CA ASN A 33 10.76 2.87 -1.33
C ASN A 33 10.12 4.00 -0.53
N ARG A 34 8.78 4.00 -0.41
CA ARG A 34 8.05 5.01 0.36
C ARG A 34 8.36 4.92 1.85
N LEU A 35 8.42 3.71 2.40
CA LEU A 35 8.73 3.48 3.82
C LEU A 35 10.18 3.88 4.14
N GLU A 36 11.13 3.53 3.29
CA GLU A 36 12.53 3.98 3.41
C GLU A 36 12.65 5.50 3.35
N ALA A 37 11.96 6.16 2.42
CA ALA A 37 11.93 7.62 2.32
C ALA A 37 11.30 8.30 3.56
N LEU A 38 10.47 7.58 4.32
CA LEU A 38 9.91 8.02 5.60
C LEU A 38 10.83 7.72 6.80
N GLY A 39 11.98 7.08 6.57
CA GLY A 39 12.98 6.76 7.59
C GLY A 39 12.81 5.40 8.26
N PHE A 40 11.99 4.51 7.70
CA PHE A 40 11.89 3.13 8.18
C PHE A 40 13.09 2.30 7.70
N SER A 41 13.52 1.37 8.55
CA SER A 41 14.34 0.25 8.10
C SER A 41 13.42 -0.81 7.50
N VAL A 42 13.57 -1.08 6.21
CA VAL A 42 12.75 -2.05 5.46
C VAL A 42 13.55 -3.33 5.20
N TYR A 43 12.91 -4.48 5.37
CA TYR A 43 13.45 -5.78 5.01
C TYR A 43 12.33 -6.76 4.66
N HIS A 44 12.69 -7.87 4.03
CA HIS A 44 11.76 -8.93 3.66
C HIS A 44 12.03 -10.20 4.47
N ASP A 45 10.96 -10.89 4.87
CA ASP A 45 11.08 -12.23 5.46
C ASP A 45 11.25 -13.32 4.38
N SER A 46 11.27 -14.59 4.80
CA SER A 46 11.39 -15.73 3.89
C SER A 46 10.19 -15.91 2.96
N PHE A 47 9.06 -15.29 3.26
CA PHE A 47 7.82 -15.32 2.48
C PHE A 47 7.64 -14.06 1.62
N LYS A 48 8.64 -13.17 1.59
CA LYS A 48 8.62 -11.90 0.85
C LYS A 48 7.62 -10.87 1.40
N ASN A 49 7.22 -10.98 2.66
CA ASN A 49 6.47 -9.90 3.30
C ASN A 49 7.38 -8.69 3.52
N VAL A 50 6.89 -7.48 3.19
CA VAL A 50 7.56 -6.21 3.52
C VAL A 50 7.40 -5.95 5.02
N ILE A 51 8.52 -5.93 5.75
CA ILE A 51 8.55 -5.56 7.17
C ILE A 51 9.32 -4.25 7.31
N ALA A 52 8.64 -3.25 7.86
CA ALA A 52 9.22 -1.93 8.07
C ALA A 52 9.16 -1.54 9.54
N ASN A 53 10.32 -1.17 10.09
CA ASN A 53 10.45 -0.76 11.48
C ASN A 53 10.97 0.67 11.59
N LEU A 54 10.31 1.48 12.40
CA LEU A 54 10.75 2.82 12.77
C LEU A 54 10.97 2.87 14.28
N SER A 55 12.20 3.15 14.71
CA SER A 55 12.54 3.23 16.13
C SER A 55 11.77 4.35 16.83
N GLY A 56 11.25 4.06 18.02
CA GLY A 56 10.48 4.98 18.84
C GLY A 56 10.63 4.70 20.34
N ILE A 57 9.86 5.41 21.15
CA ILE A 57 9.83 5.28 22.61
C ILE A 57 8.47 4.76 23.05
N GLY A 58 8.43 3.77 23.94
CA GLY A 58 7.21 3.19 24.49
C GLY A 58 6.89 1.82 23.89
N ASP A 59 5.65 1.37 24.09
CA ASP A 59 5.20 0.08 23.60
C ASP A 59 5.04 0.09 22.07
N PRO A 60 5.54 -0.92 21.36
CA PRO A 60 5.46 -0.98 19.91
C PRO A 60 4.01 -1.20 19.45
N ILE A 61 3.65 -0.58 18.33
CA ILE A 61 2.41 -0.85 17.61
C ILE A 61 2.73 -1.47 16.25
N VAL A 62 1.86 -2.35 15.77
CA VAL A 62 1.97 -2.96 14.44
C VAL A 62 0.76 -2.57 13.62
N LEU A 63 1.00 -2.08 12.42
CA LEU A 63 0.01 -1.95 11.36
C LEU A 63 0.31 -3.03 10.32
N SER A 64 -0.72 -3.73 9.86
CA SER A 64 -0.59 -4.79 8.87
C SER A 64 -1.65 -4.60 7.79
N ALA A 65 -1.24 -4.78 6.54
CA ALA A 65 -2.05 -4.80 5.35
C ALA A 65 -1.38 -5.76 4.35
N HIS A 66 -2.17 -6.31 3.43
CA HIS A 66 -1.63 -7.11 2.33
C HIS A 66 -1.39 -6.22 1.10
N LEU A 67 -0.54 -6.67 0.18
CA LEU A 67 -0.19 -5.94 -1.04
C LEU A 67 -1.03 -6.38 -2.24
N ASP A 68 -1.63 -7.56 -2.17
CA ASP A 68 -2.25 -8.22 -3.30
C ASP A 68 -3.71 -7.81 -3.55
N THR A 69 -4.16 -8.12 -4.75
CA THR A 69 -5.51 -7.84 -5.23
C THR A 69 -6.07 -9.08 -5.92
N VAL A 70 -7.40 -9.17 -6.01
CA VAL A 70 -8.03 -10.21 -6.83
C VAL A 70 -8.26 -9.72 -8.25
N GLU A 71 -8.51 -10.66 -9.14
CA GLU A 71 -8.95 -10.35 -10.49
C GLU A 71 -10.48 -10.21 -10.56
N PRO A 72 -11.03 -9.30 -11.40
CA PRO A 72 -10.33 -8.35 -12.27
C PRO A 72 -9.79 -7.15 -11.48
N GLY A 73 -8.47 -6.91 -11.53
CA GLY A 73 -7.78 -5.88 -10.73
C GLY A 73 -6.69 -5.09 -11.45
N ARG A 74 -6.49 -5.34 -12.75
CA ARG A 74 -5.41 -4.69 -13.52
C ARG A 74 -5.83 -3.40 -14.22
N GLY A 75 -4.88 -2.48 -14.37
CA GLY A 75 -5.04 -1.22 -15.08
C GLY A 75 -6.10 -0.31 -14.45
N ILE A 76 -6.26 -0.38 -13.13
CA ILE A 76 -7.25 0.41 -12.38
C ILE A 76 -6.97 1.90 -12.61
N LYS A 77 -8.04 2.64 -12.93
CA LYS A 77 -8.01 4.10 -13.05
C LYS A 77 -9.05 4.67 -12.08
N PRO A 78 -8.67 4.92 -10.82
CA PRO A 78 -9.62 5.36 -9.81
C PRO A 78 -10.10 6.79 -10.11
N ILE A 79 -11.38 7.06 -9.82
CA ILE A 79 -11.96 8.42 -9.89
C ILE A 79 -12.45 8.86 -8.52
N LEU A 80 -12.27 10.14 -8.20
CA LEU A 80 -12.90 10.75 -7.04
C LEU A 80 -14.23 11.37 -7.45
N ALA A 81 -15.33 10.79 -6.98
CA ALA A 81 -16.69 11.27 -7.19
C ALA A 81 -17.25 11.85 -5.89
N GLY A 82 -17.07 13.16 -5.70
CA GLY A 82 -17.35 13.83 -4.43
C GLY A 82 -16.37 13.36 -3.36
N ASP A 83 -16.87 12.71 -2.32
CA ASP A 83 -16.07 12.12 -1.23
C ASP A 83 -15.81 10.61 -1.40
N THR A 84 -16.21 10.01 -2.53
CA THR A 84 -16.09 8.57 -2.77
C THR A 84 -15.11 8.27 -3.89
N LEU A 85 -14.15 7.38 -3.62
CA LEU A 85 -13.28 6.79 -4.64
C LEU A 85 -13.99 5.62 -5.32
N LYS A 86 -14.00 5.60 -6.66
CA LYS A 86 -14.64 4.57 -7.48
C LYS A 86 -13.66 4.01 -8.50
N GLY A 87 -13.77 2.72 -8.77
CA GLY A 87 -13.02 1.97 -9.78
C GLY A 87 -13.40 0.50 -9.71
N PRO A 88 -13.00 -0.33 -10.69
CA PRO A 88 -13.03 -1.78 -10.53
C PRO A 88 -11.98 -2.15 -9.48
N MET A 89 -12.31 -1.99 -8.20
CA MET A 89 -11.41 -2.32 -7.10
C MET A 89 -11.78 -3.68 -6.58
N ALA A 90 -10.82 -4.58 -6.62
CA ALA A 90 -10.94 -5.91 -6.09
C ALA A 90 -9.88 -6.05 -4.98
N LEU A 91 -10.14 -5.38 -3.86
CA LEU A 91 -9.37 -5.55 -2.64
C LEU A 91 -9.87 -6.83 -1.96
N LEU A 92 -8.97 -7.78 -1.67
CA LEU A 92 -9.23 -8.75 -0.61
C LEU A 92 -9.30 -7.98 0.71
N PHE A 93 -10.14 -8.43 1.64
CA PHE A 93 -10.11 -7.93 3.02
C PHE A 93 -9.31 -8.90 3.87
#